data_AF-A0A2V7KGU4-F1
#
_entry.id   AF-A0A2V7KGU4-F1
#
_cell.length_a   1.000
_cell.length_b   1.000
_cell.length_c   1.000
_cell.angle_alpha   90.00
_cell.angle_beta   90.00
_cell.angle_gamma   90.00
#
_symmetry.space_group_name_H-M   'P 1'
#
loop_
_entity.id
_entity.type
_entity.pdbx_description
1 polymer ?
#
loop_
_entity_poly.entity_id
_entity_poly.type
_entity_poly.pdbx_seq_one_letter_code
_entity_poly.pdbx_strand_id
1 'polypeptide(L)'
;MRTTPFALAFSEIEPRFPAIAEALRQDGAAVTDRDRFVLLEPVGRLLKEIMPEGAGADALEVHALLLHHAYQFWAAEQPVYQISDEVMRRAALEKRITTALPHPAQYLQLPELRVWGAPNEVSPPEPLDGMFVTEAAAGGGAIDVLAIFGMRPDRPGFSAVGLEGRADPDDPEASEIEIAAARDDGSAPFAPKLAGGTAAGLYSVANAGELLLLTCRLLALLDSG
;
A
#
# COMPACT_ATOMS: atom_id res chain seq x y z
N MET A 1 10.91 -16.59 -0.94
CA MET A 1 10.03 -15.40 -0.92
C MET A 1 9.82 -15.00 0.53
N ARG A 2 9.90 -13.71 0.86
CA ARG A 2 9.72 -13.21 2.23
C ARG A 2 8.21 -13.15 2.54
N THR A 3 7.81 -13.47 3.77
CA THR A 3 6.40 -13.46 4.20
C THR A 3 5.76 -12.12 3.90
N THR A 4 4.60 -12.12 3.24
CA THR A 4 3.83 -10.91 2.96
C THR A 4 2.94 -10.53 4.14
N PRO A 5 2.49 -9.27 4.25
CA PRO A 5 1.51 -8.86 5.25
C PRO A 5 0.21 -9.67 5.16
N PHE A 6 -0.18 -10.05 3.93
CA PHE A 6 -1.30 -10.94 3.69
C PHE A 6 -1.09 -12.30 4.38
N ALA A 7 0.03 -12.96 4.11
CA ALA A 7 0.33 -14.25 4.69
C ALA A 7 0.48 -14.19 6.22
N LEU A 8 0.97 -13.07 6.76
CA LEU A 8 1.13 -12.88 8.20
C LEU A 8 -0.22 -12.71 8.93
N ALA A 9 -1.12 -11.90 8.40
CA ALA A 9 -2.33 -11.47 9.12
C ALA A 9 -3.65 -12.09 8.62
N PHE A 10 -3.69 -12.60 7.39
CA PHE A 10 -4.94 -13.00 6.73
C PHE A 10 -4.99 -14.47 6.33
N SER A 11 -3.91 -15.25 6.44
CA SER A 11 -3.92 -16.69 6.10
C SER A 11 -5.01 -17.49 6.82
N GLU A 12 -5.25 -17.19 8.11
CA GLU A 12 -6.32 -17.86 8.85
C GLU A 12 -7.70 -17.42 8.39
N ILE A 13 -7.84 -16.20 7.89
CA ILE A 13 -9.11 -15.58 7.49
C ILE A 13 -9.48 -15.89 6.04
N GLU A 14 -8.49 -16.10 5.17
CA GLU A 14 -8.64 -16.33 3.74
C GLU A 14 -9.77 -17.31 3.35
N PRO A 15 -9.99 -18.45 4.06
CA PRO A 15 -11.09 -19.36 3.75
C PRO A 15 -12.50 -18.74 3.84
N ARG A 16 -12.66 -17.55 4.47
CA ARG A 16 -13.92 -16.81 4.54
C ARG A 16 -14.18 -15.90 3.34
N PHE A 17 -13.16 -15.56 2.55
CA PHE A 17 -13.29 -14.63 1.43
C PHE A 17 -14.23 -15.09 0.29
N PRO A 18 -14.38 -16.39 -0.02
CA PRO A 18 -15.40 -16.83 -0.97
C PRO A 18 -16.83 -16.40 -0.62
N ALA A 19 -17.17 -16.32 0.67
CA ALA A 19 -18.49 -15.84 1.10
C ALA A 19 -18.67 -14.33 0.84
N ILE A 20 -17.59 -13.55 0.94
CA ILE A 20 -17.60 -12.13 0.60
C ILE A 20 -17.76 -11.94 -0.91
N ALA A 21 -17.05 -12.74 -1.71
CA ALA A 21 -17.19 -12.71 -3.17
C ALA A 21 -18.61 -13.05 -3.63
N GLU A 22 -19.24 -14.03 -3.00
CA GLU A 22 -20.63 -14.36 -3.26
C GLU A 22 -21.58 -13.21 -2.90
N ALA A 23 -21.37 -12.56 -1.75
CA ALA A 23 -22.20 -11.43 -1.32
C ALA A 23 -22.05 -10.21 -2.25
N LEU A 24 -20.83 -9.88 -2.69
CA LEU A 24 -20.58 -8.81 -3.67
C LEU A 24 -21.30 -9.09 -4.99
N ARG A 25 -21.23 -10.33 -5.47
CA ARG A 25 -21.90 -10.75 -6.70
C ARG A 25 -23.42 -10.65 -6.60
N GLN A 26 -23.99 -10.95 -5.44
CA GLN A 26 -25.44 -10.83 -5.19
C GLN A 26 -25.90 -9.38 -5.08
N ASP A 27 -25.10 -8.51 -4.46
CA ASP A 27 -25.41 -7.08 -4.30
C ASP A 27 -25.14 -6.28 -5.60
N GLY A 28 -24.39 -6.87 -6.54
CA GLY A 28 -23.97 -6.20 -7.78
C GLY A 28 -22.99 -5.05 -7.53
N ALA A 29 -22.33 -5.04 -6.37
CA ALA A 29 -21.39 -4.00 -5.98
C ALA A 29 -20.01 -4.24 -6.61
N ALA A 30 -19.33 -3.14 -6.96
CA ALA A 30 -17.95 -3.21 -7.43
C ALA A 30 -17.01 -3.62 -6.28
N VAL A 31 -16.02 -4.45 -6.59
CA VAL A 31 -14.99 -4.90 -5.62
C VAL A 31 -14.20 -3.72 -5.04
N THR A 32 -14.05 -2.63 -5.79
CA THR A 32 -13.36 -1.40 -5.39
C THR A 32 -14.20 -0.50 -4.48
N ASP A 33 -15.52 -0.68 -4.42
CA ASP A 33 -16.42 0.14 -3.61
C ASP A 33 -16.35 -0.27 -2.13
N ARG A 34 -15.47 0.40 -1.38
CA ARG A 34 -15.23 0.14 0.05
C ARG A 34 -16.50 0.34 0.88
N ASP A 35 -17.30 1.36 0.59
CA ASP A 35 -18.49 1.69 1.37
C ASP A 35 -19.55 0.60 1.22
N ARG A 36 -19.70 0.03 0.02
CA ARG A 36 -20.55 -1.16 -0.18
C ARG A 36 -19.96 -2.40 0.45
N PHE A 37 -18.65 -2.60 0.32
CA PHE A 37 -17.93 -3.74 0.87
C PHE A 37 -18.14 -3.88 2.38
N VAL A 38 -18.00 -2.79 3.16
CA VAL A 38 -18.13 -2.83 4.63
C VAL A 38 -19.56 -3.12 5.12
N LEU A 39 -20.57 -2.91 4.26
CA LEU A 39 -21.97 -3.17 4.59
C LEU A 39 -22.38 -4.64 4.39
N LEU A 40 -21.54 -5.45 3.76
CA LEU A 40 -21.83 -6.86 3.54
C LEU A 40 -21.82 -7.62 4.86
N GLU A 41 -22.85 -8.46 5.07
CA GLU A 41 -22.97 -9.30 6.26
C GLU A 41 -21.71 -10.14 6.57
N PRO A 42 -21.09 -10.87 5.61
CA PRO A 42 -19.87 -11.64 5.88
C PRO A 42 -18.67 -10.76 6.27
N VAL A 43 -18.60 -9.53 5.75
CA VAL A 43 -17.54 -8.56 6.11
C VAL A 43 -17.76 -8.07 7.54
N GLY A 44 -18.99 -7.66 7.88
CA GLY A 44 -19.34 -7.23 9.23
C GLY A 44 -19.12 -8.31 10.29
N ARG A 45 -19.39 -9.58 9.96
CA ARG A 45 -19.09 -10.73 10.84
C ARG A 45 -17.59 -10.87 11.07
N LEU A 46 -16.81 -10.84 9.99
CA LEU A 46 -15.36 -10.98 10.05
C LEU A 46 -14.70 -9.83 10.82
N LEU A 47 -15.14 -8.58 10.61
CA LEU A 47 -14.64 -7.42 11.36
C LEU A 47 -14.85 -7.59 12.87
N LYS A 48 -16.00 -8.12 13.30
CA LYS A 48 -16.26 -8.42 14.72
C LYS A 48 -15.35 -9.50 15.30
N GLU A 49 -14.89 -10.45 14.47
CA GLU A 49 -13.98 -11.52 14.90
C GLU A 49 -12.54 -11.02 15.07
N ILE A 50 -12.09 -10.11 14.20
CA ILE A 50 -10.69 -9.64 14.18
C ILE A 50 -10.47 -8.39 15.03
N MET A 51 -11.52 -7.63 15.31
CA MET A 51 -11.40 -6.41 16.11
C MET A 51 -11.15 -6.73 17.58
N PRO A 52 -10.22 -6.01 18.24
CA PRO A 52 -10.07 -6.09 19.68
C PRO A 52 -11.37 -5.72 20.42
N GLU A 53 -11.65 -6.40 21.52
CA GLU A 53 -12.78 -6.05 22.38
C GLU A 53 -12.69 -4.59 22.86
N GLY A 54 -13.77 -3.83 22.70
CA GLY A 54 -13.82 -2.42 23.10
C GLY A 54 -13.11 -1.44 22.16
N ALA A 55 -12.66 -1.89 20.98
CA ALA A 55 -12.08 -1.03 19.98
C ALA A 55 -13.10 0.02 19.45
N GLY A 56 -12.65 1.27 19.31
CA GLY A 56 -13.46 2.40 18.87
C GLY A 56 -13.63 2.50 17.35
N ALA A 57 -14.29 3.57 16.89
CA ALA A 57 -14.58 3.81 15.47
C ALA A 57 -13.32 3.90 14.59
N ASP A 58 -12.27 4.58 15.06
CA ASP A 58 -11.01 4.72 14.32
C ASP A 58 -10.35 3.36 14.06
N ALA A 59 -10.43 2.45 15.04
CA ALA A 59 -9.91 1.10 14.87
C ALA A 59 -10.74 0.30 13.85
N LEU A 60 -12.07 0.45 13.85
CA LEU A 60 -12.94 -0.17 12.85
C LEU A 60 -12.58 0.29 11.44
N GLU A 61 -12.37 1.60 11.24
CA GLU A 61 -12.00 2.15 9.93
C GLU A 61 -10.66 1.57 9.42
N VAL A 62 -9.66 1.49 10.29
CA VAL A 62 -8.36 0.90 9.95
C VAL A 62 -8.49 -0.59 9.60
N HIS A 63 -9.26 -1.37 10.37
CA HIS A 63 -9.46 -2.80 10.08
C HIS A 63 -10.29 -3.02 8.82
N ALA A 64 -11.28 -2.17 8.56
CA ALA A 64 -12.08 -2.20 7.34
C ALA A 64 -11.23 -1.93 6.10
N LEU A 65 -10.38 -0.89 6.15
CA LEU A 65 -9.43 -0.58 5.08
C LEU A 65 -8.45 -1.73 4.84
N LEU A 66 -7.85 -2.27 5.90
CA LEU A 66 -6.94 -3.42 5.83
C LEU A 66 -7.60 -4.65 5.19
N LEU A 67 -8.80 -5.00 5.65
CA LEU A 67 -9.56 -6.13 5.15
C LEU A 67 -9.96 -5.94 3.69
N HIS A 68 -10.30 -4.71 3.28
CA HIS A 68 -10.66 -4.41 1.91
C HIS A 68 -9.47 -4.61 0.96
N HIS A 69 -8.30 -4.06 1.28
CA HIS A 69 -7.09 -4.31 0.49
C HIS A 69 -6.70 -5.79 0.46
N ALA A 70 -6.80 -6.49 1.60
CA ALA A 70 -6.51 -7.92 1.66
C ALA A 70 -7.47 -8.74 0.77
N TYR A 71 -8.77 -8.42 0.82
CA TYR A 71 -9.76 -9.06 -0.04
C TYR A 71 -9.49 -8.80 -1.52
N GLN A 72 -9.23 -7.55 -1.91
CA GLN A 72 -8.92 -7.20 -3.30
C GLN A 72 -7.67 -7.93 -3.79
N PHE A 73 -6.61 -7.98 -2.97
CA PHE A 73 -5.39 -8.71 -3.26
C PHE A 73 -5.63 -10.22 -3.44
N TRP A 74 -6.45 -10.83 -2.57
CA TRP A 74 -6.87 -12.23 -2.74
C TRP A 74 -7.68 -12.45 -4.01
N ALA A 75 -8.65 -11.57 -4.30
CA ALA A 75 -9.49 -11.66 -5.49
C ALA A 75 -8.70 -11.53 -6.79
N ALA A 76 -7.56 -10.83 -6.77
CA ALA A 76 -6.62 -10.71 -7.88
C ALA A 76 -5.62 -11.88 -7.98
N GLU A 77 -5.81 -12.96 -7.21
CA GLU A 77 -4.89 -14.12 -7.14
C GLU A 77 -3.53 -13.80 -6.49
N GLN A 78 -3.49 -12.81 -5.61
CA GLN A 78 -2.36 -12.47 -4.74
C GLN A 78 -1.02 -12.16 -5.47
N PRO A 79 -0.99 -11.30 -6.50
CA PRO A 79 0.21 -11.07 -7.29
C PRO A 79 1.24 -10.24 -6.52
N VAL A 80 2.42 -10.81 -6.28
CA VAL A 80 3.53 -10.18 -5.55
C VAL A 80 4.66 -9.80 -6.51
N TYR A 81 5.02 -8.52 -6.53
CA TYR A 81 6.19 -8.00 -7.23
C TYR A 81 7.33 -7.76 -6.24
N GLN A 82 8.35 -8.61 -6.29
CA GLN A 82 9.55 -8.43 -5.48
C GLN A 82 10.47 -7.38 -6.11
N ILE A 83 10.58 -6.24 -5.46
CA ILE A 83 11.45 -5.15 -5.90
C ILE A 83 12.87 -5.44 -5.45
N SER A 84 13.82 -5.41 -6.38
CA SER A 84 15.25 -5.58 -6.08
C SER A 84 15.89 -4.25 -5.66
N ASP A 85 17.07 -4.31 -5.03
CA ASP A 85 17.87 -3.11 -4.72
C ASP A 85 18.15 -2.27 -5.98
N GLU A 86 18.33 -2.90 -7.14
CA GLU A 86 18.56 -2.20 -8.41
C GLU A 86 17.29 -1.48 -8.89
N VAL A 87 16.13 -2.13 -8.85
CA VAL A 87 14.86 -1.49 -9.22
C VAL A 87 14.53 -0.35 -8.26
N MET A 88 14.80 -0.52 -6.97
CA MET A 88 14.61 0.54 -5.97
C MET A 88 15.53 1.75 -6.25
N ARG A 89 16.81 1.52 -6.56
CA ARG A 89 17.73 2.59 -6.96
C ARG A 89 17.27 3.31 -8.22
N ARG A 90 16.78 2.57 -9.22
CA ARG A 90 16.20 3.15 -10.44
C ARG A 90 14.96 3.97 -10.13
N ALA A 91 14.03 3.46 -9.31
CA ALA A 91 12.81 4.16 -8.92
C ALA A 91 13.08 5.48 -8.20
N ALA A 92 14.14 5.56 -7.39
CA ALA A 92 14.52 6.81 -6.73
C ALA A 92 14.92 7.94 -7.72
N LEU A 93 15.34 7.57 -8.93
CA LEU A 93 15.82 8.49 -9.97
C LEU A 93 14.92 8.57 -11.21
N GLU A 94 13.96 7.65 -11.34
CA GLU A 94 13.04 7.57 -12.47
C GLU A 94 12.17 8.83 -12.53
N LYS A 95 11.88 9.31 -13.73
CA LYS A 95 10.99 10.47 -13.95
C LYS A 95 9.62 10.04 -14.41
N ARG A 96 9.54 8.91 -15.11
CA ARG A 96 8.26 8.37 -15.56
C ARG A 96 7.47 7.88 -14.35
N ILE A 97 6.22 8.28 -14.31
CA ILE A 97 5.25 7.76 -13.35
C ILE A 97 4.08 7.15 -14.12
N THR A 98 3.43 6.16 -13.51
CA THR A 98 2.15 5.64 -14.00
C THR A 98 1.34 5.12 -12.83
N THR A 99 0.03 5.11 -12.99
CA THR A 99 -0.89 4.38 -12.10
C THR A 99 -1.54 3.20 -12.81
N ALA A 100 -1.06 2.85 -14.00
CA ALA A 100 -1.45 1.61 -14.66
C ALA A 100 -0.99 0.40 -13.85
N LEU A 101 -1.92 -0.51 -13.55
CA LEU A 101 -1.66 -1.71 -12.78
C LEU A 101 -1.61 -2.94 -13.68
N PRO A 102 -0.58 -3.81 -13.56
CA PRO A 102 -0.57 -5.13 -14.18
C PRO A 102 -1.75 -6.02 -13.78
N HIS A 103 -2.24 -5.87 -12.54
CA HIS A 103 -3.41 -6.58 -12.01
C HIS A 103 -4.30 -5.61 -11.22
N PRO A 104 -5.61 -5.87 -11.06
CA PRO A 104 -6.52 -4.98 -10.32
C PRO A 104 -6.10 -4.74 -8.86
N ALA A 105 -5.35 -5.69 -8.28
CA ALA A 105 -4.72 -5.57 -6.98
C ALA A 105 -3.40 -6.31 -6.95
N GLN A 106 -2.39 -5.77 -6.26
CA GLN A 106 -1.05 -6.36 -6.18
C GLN A 106 -0.32 -5.90 -4.92
N TYR A 107 0.77 -6.60 -4.59
CA TYR A 107 1.67 -6.22 -3.52
C TYR A 107 3.07 -5.94 -4.07
N LEU A 108 3.57 -4.71 -3.87
CA LEU A 108 4.94 -4.34 -4.18
C LEU A 108 5.80 -4.58 -2.94
N GLN A 109 6.53 -5.70 -2.91
CA GLN A 109 7.41 -6.05 -1.80
C GLN A 109 8.78 -5.39 -1.97
N LEU A 110 9.10 -4.43 -1.10
CA LEU A 110 10.37 -3.71 -1.16
C LEU A 110 11.55 -4.54 -0.64
N PRO A 111 12.78 -4.15 -1.01
CA PRO A 111 13.98 -4.69 -0.39
C PRO A 111 13.98 -4.47 1.13
N GLU A 112 14.28 -5.53 1.87
CA GLU A 112 14.21 -5.54 3.33
C GLU A 112 15.11 -4.46 3.95
N LEU A 113 14.57 -3.68 4.89
CA LEU A 113 15.26 -2.61 5.64
C LEU A 113 15.90 -1.51 4.77
N ARG A 114 15.54 -1.37 3.49
CA ARG A 114 16.10 -0.33 2.60
C ARG A 114 15.34 0.98 2.63
N VAL A 115 14.02 0.92 2.77
CA VAL A 115 13.16 2.09 2.76
C VAL A 115 12.56 2.26 4.15
N TRP A 116 12.63 3.47 4.69
CA TRP A 116 12.16 3.79 6.02
C TRP A 116 11.18 4.95 5.98
N GLY A 117 10.16 4.93 6.81
CA GLY A 117 9.21 6.04 6.93
C GLY A 117 8.53 6.00 8.29
N ALA A 118 7.73 7.01 8.60
CA ALA A 118 6.95 7.03 9.83
C ALA A 118 5.48 6.79 9.48
N PRO A 119 4.78 5.87 10.16
CA PRO A 119 3.35 5.64 9.89
C PRO A 119 2.47 6.82 10.31
N ASN A 120 2.99 7.70 11.18
CA ASN A 120 2.41 8.99 11.51
C ASN A 120 3.52 9.92 12.01
N GLU A 121 3.25 11.22 12.08
CA GLU A 121 4.25 12.26 12.40
C GLU A 121 4.93 12.09 13.76
N VAL A 122 4.26 11.43 14.71
CA VAL A 122 4.75 11.29 16.10
C VAL A 122 5.46 9.96 16.35
N SER A 123 5.39 9.01 15.42
CA SER A 123 5.98 7.68 15.58
C SER A 123 7.44 7.66 15.13
N PRO A 124 8.28 6.83 15.77
CA PRO A 124 9.63 6.60 15.27
C PRO A 124 9.59 6.01 13.85
N PRO A 125 10.61 6.28 13.01
CA PRO A 125 10.71 5.65 11.71
C PRO A 125 10.75 4.12 11.82
N GLU A 126 9.97 3.47 10.98
CA GLU A 126 9.89 2.02 10.82
C GLU A 126 10.30 1.63 9.39
N PRO A 127 10.84 0.42 9.18
CA PRO A 127 11.12 -0.06 7.84
C PRO A 127 9.80 -0.25 7.08
N LEU A 128 9.74 0.27 5.85
CA LEU A 128 8.64 0.05 4.92
C LEU A 128 8.85 -1.32 4.25
N ASP A 129 7.92 -2.23 4.51
CA ASP A 129 7.90 -3.58 3.97
C ASP A 129 7.58 -3.59 2.47
N GLY A 130 6.59 -2.76 2.12
CA GLY A 130 5.95 -2.76 0.82
C GLY A 130 4.59 -2.10 0.88
N MET A 131 3.83 -2.17 -0.21
CA MET A 131 2.49 -1.60 -0.29
C MET A 131 1.56 -2.50 -1.08
N PHE A 132 0.31 -2.61 -0.60
CA PHE A 132 -0.78 -3.04 -1.47
C PHE A 132 -1.15 -1.88 -2.39
N VAL A 133 -1.38 -2.20 -3.66
CA VAL A 133 -1.84 -1.23 -4.66
C VAL A 133 -3.05 -1.84 -5.34
N THR A 134 -4.16 -1.11 -5.33
CA THR A 134 -5.44 -1.54 -5.90
C THR A 134 -6.03 -0.45 -6.79
N GLU A 135 -6.90 -0.81 -7.72
CA GLU A 135 -7.74 0.17 -8.41
C GLU A 135 -8.62 0.91 -7.41
N ALA A 136 -8.72 2.24 -7.54
CA ALA A 136 -9.58 3.04 -6.68
C ALA A 136 -11.04 3.04 -7.18
N ALA A 137 -11.99 3.20 -6.25
CA ALA A 137 -13.42 3.30 -6.57
C ALA A 137 -13.75 4.48 -7.50
N ALA A 138 -12.98 5.57 -7.42
CA ALA A 138 -13.15 6.76 -8.25
C ALA A 138 -12.97 6.47 -9.75
N GLY A 139 -12.30 5.37 -10.11
CA GLY A 139 -12.02 4.99 -11.49
C GLY A 139 -11.03 5.94 -12.17
N GLY A 140 -11.04 5.97 -13.50
CA GLY A 140 -10.22 6.90 -14.29
C GLY A 140 -8.70 6.69 -14.17
N GLY A 141 -8.25 5.54 -13.69
CA GLY A 141 -6.82 5.26 -13.44
C GLY A 141 -6.31 5.72 -12.08
N ALA A 142 -7.19 6.10 -11.15
CA ALA A 142 -6.82 6.28 -9.74
C ALA A 142 -6.53 4.93 -9.05
N ILE A 143 -5.63 4.98 -8.08
CA ILE A 143 -5.20 3.83 -7.28
C ILE A 143 -5.30 4.13 -5.80
N ASP A 144 -5.62 3.10 -5.01
CA ASP A 144 -5.48 3.11 -3.56
C ASP A 144 -4.18 2.41 -3.18
N VAL A 145 -3.42 3.02 -2.28
CA VAL A 145 -2.13 2.52 -1.78
C VAL A 145 -2.21 2.33 -0.27
N LEU A 146 -1.91 1.12 0.18
CA LEU A 146 -1.78 0.78 1.60
C LEU A 146 -0.35 0.36 1.91
N ALA A 147 0.44 1.28 2.44
CA ALA A 147 1.82 1.05 2.85
C ALA A 147 1.89 0.29 4.18
N ILE A 148 2.80 -0.67 4.25
CA ILE A 148 2.95 -1.58 5.38
C ILE A 148 4.32 -1.40 6.02
N PHE A 149 4.35 -1.04 7.30
CA PHE A 149 5.57 -0.74 8.05
C PHE A 149 5.79 -1.72 9.20
N GLY A 150 7.05 -1.87 9.60
CA GLY A 150 7.39 -2.51 10.88
C GLY A 150 7.14 -4.01 10.93
N MET A 151 6.98 -4.66 9.77
CA MET A 151 6.85 -6.12 9.66
C MET A 151 8.04 -6.82 10.30
N ARG A 152 7.75 -7.69 11.27
CA ARG A 152 8.76 -8.41 12.06
C ARG A 152 8.34 -9.86 12.25
N PRO A 153 9.23 -10.84 11.98
CA PRO A 153 8.91 -12.25 12.23
C PRO A 153 8.67 -12.57 13.71
N ASP A 154 9.28 -11.79 14.62
CA ASP A 154 9.30 -11.99 16.07
C ASP A 154 8.24 -11.19 16.83
N ARG A 155 7.49 -10.32 16.15
CA ARG A 155 6.41 -9.52 16.74
C ARG A 155 5.15 -9.64 15.87
N PRO A 156 4.00 -10.08 16.42
CA PRO A 156 2.76 -10.07 15.67
C PRO A 156 2.33 -8.62 15.37
N GLY A 157 2.00 -8.36 14.11
CA GLY A 157 1.42 -7.10 13.65
C GLY A 157 2.37 -6.24 12.82
N PHE A 158 1.77 -5.21 12.20
CA PHE A 158 2.43 -4.19 11.40
C PHE A 158 1.62 -2.90 11.46
N SER A 159 2.26 -1.78 11.13
CA SER A 159 1.59 -0.49 10.97
C SER A 159 1.16 -0.32 9.51
N ALA A 160 0.03 0.34 9.25
CA ALA A 160 -0.46 0.56 7.90
C ALA A 160 -0.89 2.02 7.68
N VAL A 161 -0.58 2.57 6.51
CA VAL A 161 -0.96 3.92 6.09
C VAL A 161 -1.59 3.87 4.71
N GLY A 162 -2.83 4.33 4.62
CA GLY A 162 -3.60 4.40 3.38
C GLY A 162 -3.53 5.79 2.75
N LEU A 163 -3.49 5.83 1.42
CA LEU A 163 -3.73 7.03 0.62
C LEU A 163 -4.29 6.65 -0.75
N GLU A 164 -4.94 7.61 -1.39
CA GLU A 164 -5.42 7.50 -2.77
C GLU A 164 -4.60 8.45 -3.65
N GLY A 165 -4.39 8.08 -4.91
CA GLY A 165 -3.70 8.94 -5.86
C GLY A 165 -3.87 8.53 -7.32
N ARG A 166 -3.51 9.42 -8.23
CA ARG A 166 -3.56 9.19 -9.67
C ARG A 166 -2.40 9.90 -10.35
N ALA A 167 -1.73 9.24 -11.30
CA ALA A 167 -0.87 9.93 -12.24
C ALA A 167 -1.76 10.61 -13.27
N ASP A 168 -1.77 11.94 -13.28
CA ASP A 168 -2.58 12.69 -14.22
C ASP A 168 -2.03 12.51 -15.65
N PRO A 169 -2.78 11.90 -16.58
CA PRO A 169 -2.35 11.79 -17.97
C PRO A 169 -2.28 13.16 -18.69
N ASP A 170 -2.97 14.17 -18.16
CA ASP A 170 -2.99 15.53 -18.68
C ASP A 170 -1.91 16.43 -18.03
N ASP A 171 -1.13 15.91 -17.08
CA ASP A 171 0.10 16.51 -16.56
C ASP A 171 1.34 15.85 -17.22
N PRO A 172 1.78 16.34 -18.39
CA PRO A 172 2.87 15.71 -19.14
C PRO A 172 4.22 15.73 -18.40
N GLU A 173 4.38 16.59 -17.39
CA GLU A 173 5.59 16.69 -16.58
C GLU A 173 5.49 15.92 -15.26
N ALA A 174 4.33 15.29 -14.96
CA ALA A 174 4.09 14.59 -13.70
C ALA A 174 4.31 15.47 -12.45
N SER A 175 4.15 16.77 -12.62
CA SER A 175 4.54 17.82 -11.67
C SER A 175 3.74 17.80 -10.38
N GLU A 176 2.45 17.45 -10.39
CA GLU A 176 1.61 17.51 -9.19
C GLU A 176 2.07 16.56 -8.08
N ILE A 177 2.33 15.31 -8.42
CA ILE A 177 2.84 14.32 -7.46
C ILE A 177 4.25 14.69 -7.00
N GLU A 178 5.09 15.21 -7.89
CA GLU A 178 6.44 15.66 -7.52
C GLU A 178 6.41 16.88 -6.57
N ILE A 179 5.48 17.81 -6.77
CA ILE A 179 5.25 18.94 -5.87
C ILE A 179 4.76 18.44 -4.51
N ALA A 180 3.82 17.51 -4.47
CA ALA A 180 3.34 16.91 -3.23
C ALA A 180 4.42 16.09 -2.50
N ALA A 181 5.37 15.52 -3.24
CA ALA A 181 6.52 14.79 -2.72
C ALA A 181 7.66 15.71 -2.25
N ALA A 182 7.62 17.01 -2.55
CA ALA A 182 8.63 17.95 -2.11
C ALA A 182 8.70 18.01 -0.58
N ARG A 183 9.90 18.24 -0.06
CA ARG A 183 10.15 18.32 1.38
C ARG A 183 10.35 19.76 1.80
N ASP A 184 9.81 20.10 2.97
CA ASP A 184 9.94 21.44 3.58
C ASP A 184 11.40 21.82 3.87
N ASP A 185 12.25 20.82 4.14
CA ASP A 185 13.68 21.02 4.39
C ASP A 185 14.52 21.20 3.11
N GLY A 186 13.88 21.15 1.93
CA GLY A 186 14.53 21.28 0.62
C GLY A 186 15.38 20.08 0.21
N SER A 187 15.42 19.00 1.00
CA SER A 187 16.12 17.78 0.59
C SER A 187 15.40 17.10 -0.58
N ALA A 188 16.17 16.43 -1.43
CA ALA A 188 15.63 15.71 -2.58
C ALA A 188 14.68 14.58 -2.12
N PRO A 189 13.67 14.23 -2.93
CA PRO A 189 12.81 13.11 -2.62
C PRO A 189 13.60 11.83 -2.37
N PHE A 190 13.14 11.06 -1.40
CA PHE A 190 13.75 9.80 -0.95
C PHE A 190 15.11 9.90 -0.24
N ALA A 191 15.66 11.11 -0.07
CA ALA A 191 16.91 11.27 0.67
C ALA A 191 16.79 10.68 2.09
N PRO A 192 17.77 9.88 2.56
CA PRO A 192 17.68 9.23 3.86
C PRO A 192 17.63 10.24 5.02
N LYS A 193 16.68 10.02 5.95
CA LYS A 193 16.55 10.78 7.20
C LYS A 193 17.30 10.16 8.38
N LEU A 194 17.58 8.86 8.34
CA LEU A 194 18.30 8.16 9.40
C LEU A 194 19.78 8.52 9.40
N ALA A 195 20.35 8.70 10.59
CA ALA A 195 21.78 8.93 10.75
C ALA A 195 22.60 7.79 10.12
N GLY A 196 23.56 8.13 9.27
CA GLY A 196 24.35 7.14 8.50
C GLY A 196 23.60 6.50 7.32
N GLY A 197 22.34 6.86 7.07
CA GLY A 197 21.50 6.26 6.03
C GLY A 197 22.09 6.39 4.62
N THR A 198 22.71 7.52 4.29
CA THR A 198 23.41 7.71 2.99
C THR A 198 24.52 6.68 2.79
N ALA A 199 25.37 6.48 3.81
CA ALA A 199 26.48 5.53 3.74
C ALA A 199 25.98 4.07 3.67
N ALA A 200 24.82 3.79 4.28
CA ALA A 200 24.16 2.50 4.24
C ALA A 200 23.28 2.27 2.99
N GLY A 201 23.17 3.27 2.09
CA GLY A 201 22.33 3.18 0.89
C GLY A 201 20.84 3.07 1.21
N LEU A 202 20.38 3.74 2.27
CA LEU A 202 18.97 3.78 2.67
C LEU A 202 18.22 4.88 1.95
N TYR A 203 16.91 4.68 1.83
CA TYR A 203 15.94 5.67 1.36
C TYR A 203 14.97 6.01 2.48
N SER A 204 14.35 7.18 2.41
CA SER A 204 13.27 7.53 3.34
C SER A 204 12.04 8.03 2.60
N VAL A 205 10.86 7.57 3.01
CA VAL A 205 9.57 8.14 2.62
C VAL A 205 9.15 9.09 3.75
N ALA A 206 9.13 10.38 3.44
CA ALA A 206 8.95 11.46 4.42
C ALA A 206 7.49 11.94 4.53
N ASN A 207 6.68 11.72 3.51
CA ASN A 207 5.28 12.16 3.44
C ASN A 207 4.46 11.28 2.48
N ALA A 208 3.15 11.50 2.42
CA ALA A 208 2.24 10.75 1.54
C ALA A 208 2.55 10.95 0.04
N GLY A 209 2.99 12.15 -0.36
CA GLY A 209 3.38 12.44 -1.75
C GLY A 209 4.56 11.59 -2.21
N GLU A 210 5.59 11.44 -1.37
CA GLU A 210 6.72 10.55 -1.65
C GLU A 210 6.28 9.08 -1.74
N LEU A 211 5.35 8.64 -0.90
CA LEU A 211 4.83 7.28 -0.95
C LEU A 211 4.12 7.00 -2.29
N LEU A 212 3.26 7.93 -2.71
CA LEU A 212 2.59 7.86 -4.01
C LEU A 212 3.60 7.91 -5.15
N LEU A 213 4.56 8.84 -5.11
CA LEU A 213 5.60 8.99 -6.12
C LEU A 213 6.42 7.70 -6.29
N LEU A 214 6.86 7.10 -5.17
CA LEU A 214 7.60 5.84 -5.20
C LEU A 214 6.76 4.73 -5.84
N THR A 215 5.48 4.63 -5.46
CA THR A 215 4.55 3.64 -6.01
C THR A 215 4.43 3.80 -7.51
N CYS A 216 4.16 5.01 -8.01
CA CYS A 216 3.97 5.26 -9.44
C CYS A 216 5.25 5.02 -10.26
N ARG A 217 6.43 5.35 -9.71
CA ARG A 217 7.72 5.08 -10.37
C ARG A 217 8.04 3.58 -10.41
N LEU A 218 7.69 2.83 -9.36
CA LEU A 218 7.82 1.37 -9.37
C LEU A 218 6.91 0.73 -10.41
N LEU A 219 5.64 1.15 -10.48
CA LEU A 219 4.71 0.67 -11.51
C LEU A 219 5.23 0.95 -12.94
N ALA A 220 5.81 2.13 -13.18
CA ALA A 220 6.37 2.48 -14.49
C ALA A 220 7.56 1.58 -14.88
N LEU A 221 8.31 1.10 -13.89
CA LEU A 221 9.41 0.16 -14.10
C LEU A 221 8.91 -1.28 -14.31
N LEU A 222 7.75 -1.65 -13.79
CA LEU A 222 7.12 -2.95 -14.05
C LEU A 222 6.54 -3.04 -15.46
N ASP A 223 5.96 -1.95 -15.97
CA ASP A 223 5.42 -1.87 -17.35
C ASP A 223 6.52 -1.89 -18.43
N SER A 224 7.77 -1.60 -18.05
CA SER A 224 8.91 -1.53 -18.98
C SER A 224 9.66 -2.86 -19.16
N GLY A 225 9.16 -3.97 -18.60
CA GLY A 225 9.79 -5.30 -18.62
C GLY A 225 8.89 -6.38 -19.18
#